data_AF-A0A8B5WGW3-F1
#
_entry.id   AF-A0A8B5WGW3-F1
#
_cell.length_a   1.000
_cell.length_b   1.000
_cell.length_c   1.000
_cell.angle_alpha   90.00
_cell.angle_beta   90.00
_cell.angle_gamma   90.00
#
_symmetry.space_group_name_H-M   'P 1'
#
loop_
_entity.id
_entity.type
_entity.pdbx_description
1 polymer ?
#
loop_
_entity_poly.entity_id
_entity_poly.type
_entity_poly.pdbx_seq_one_letter_code
_entity_poly.pdbx_strand_id
1 'polypeptide(L)'
;MTFRETRAGPLALVMAIILICEPAGAAMSDEAWDEQLAQVRHFNTIGQVAQARQLLVQLTPALAQAGPDQAFEYALLDAHNLALGGELEQGALALEPLLATTTDRTRRFRALTLAANLAAAGRQHEKAFTHLRDALALRQHIDHPEYLSQMLSNAAQMLAAAGETERAIALGQEAVQAAQASGIAREQCVSGQRLAYAKEKNGQLDAAAEAILAALAFCRAAGDRVFSATLAMQKAALLTSRGENGAALHYLDRAERLFEQADYDRGLAIARVRRAILLAGTGQIDAATDLARGQIAILTQAGLWDYVSEAHGLLAQSAGDGGDYVLSLDHLNQRIETERRQLERERARRLAYLQIAFELDQREAEVEQLRNQALSDALLAQASQQRSRLQIFGYLAAALLIVILILLVWQASREGQHYRRLARRDGLTGLYNHTRFFENTDALLKRSARRGIPLTLVLADIDHFKQINDEHGHLAGDTVLERVGARLRAGFPPPSVCGRIGGEEFGMVLPGTGMDEALRRVESLREEINRKRESDHPADIRMSFGLAEQRPGDSLASFRQRADDALYQAKRQGRDRAVCATC
;
A
#
# COMPACT_ATOMS: atom_id res chain seq x y z
N MET A 1 9.70 78.74 -7.67
CA MET A 1 10.01 79.79 -8.67
C MET A 1 9.55 79.29 -10.04
N THR A 2 8.56 79.99 -10.60
CA THR A 2 8.23 80.13 -12.03
C THR A 2 8.18 78.89 -12.93
N PHE A 3 6.95 78.46 -13.21
CA PHE A 3 6.50 77.76 -14.42
C PHE A 3 7.14 78.34 -15.69
N ARG A 4 7.58 77.47 -16.61
CA ARG A 4 7.93 77.86 -17.98
C ARG A 4 7.24 76.93 -18.97
N GLU A 5 6.30 77.51 -19.68
CA GLU A 5 5.65 76.96 -20.88
C GLU A 5 6.67 76.73 -21.98
N THR A 6 6.59 75.59 -22.67
CA THR A 6 7.09 75.47 -24.04
C THR A 6 6.09 74.72 -24.91
N ARG A 7 5.74 75.41 -25.99
CA ARG A 7 4.76 75.14 -27.04
C ARG A 7 4.92 73.76 -27.69
N ALA A 8 3.78 73.08 -27.84
CA ALA A 8 3.57 72.00 -28.81
C ALA A 8 3.16 72.58 -30.18
N GLY A 9 3.59 71.91 -31.25
CA GLY A 9 3.10 72.06 -32.63
C GLY A 9 3.12 70.68 -33.31
N PRO A 10 2.22 70.42 -34.29
CA PRO A 10 1.43 69.20 -34.29
C PRO A 10 1.85 68.18 -35.37
N LEU A 11 1.73 66.89 -35.05
CA LEU A 11 1.49 65.84 -36.04
C LEU A 11 0.52 64.85 -35.38
N ALA A 12 -0.75 65.14 -35.61
CA ALA A 12 -1.88 64.35 -35.15
C ALA A 12 -1.89 63.01 -35.91
N LEU A 13 -1.63 61.91 -35.20
CA LEU A 13 -2.21 60.62 -35.53
C LEU A 13 -3.33 60.38 -34.53
N VAL A 14 -4.54 60.71 -34.95
CA VAL A 14 -5.78 60.47 -34.20
C VAL A 14 -6.02 58.96 -34.18
N MET A 15 -5.70 58.28 -33.07
CA MET A 15 -6.46 57.10 -32.67
C MET A 15 -7.61 57.60 -31.79
N ALA A 16 -8.82 57.39 -32.27
CA ALA A 16 -10.04 57.77 -31.60
C ALA A 16 -10.13 57.06 -30.24
N ILE A 17 -9.99 57.84 -29.16
CA ILE A 17 -10.53 57.46 -27.86
C ILE A 17 -12.05 57.58 -28.01
N ILE A 18 -12.74 56.45 -28.14
CA ILE A 18 -14.19 56.40 -28.06
C ILE A 18 -14.55 56.71 -26.60
N LEU A 19 -14.90 57.97 -26.35
CA LEU A 19 -15.52 58.43 -25.11
C LEU A 19 -17.00 57.99 -25.14
N ILE A 20 -17.28 56.74 -24.82
CA ILE A 20 -18.63 56.32 -24.44
C ILE A 20 -18.80 56.72 -22.97
N CYS A 21 -19.37 57.91 -22.77
CA CYS A 21 -20.01 58.27 -21.52
C CYS A 21 -21.41 57.63 -21.54
N GLU A 22 -21.48 56.32 -21.32
CA GLU A 22 -22.75 55.62 -21.11
C GLU A 22 -23.28 55.91 -19.69
N PRO A 23 -24.61 56.01 -19.51
CA PRO A 23 -25.19 56.22 -18.19
C PRO A 23 -24.89 55.00 -17.30
N ALA A 24 -24.70 55.26 -16.00
CA ALA A 24 -24.60 54.21 -14.99
C ALA A 24 -25.79 53.24 -15.12
N GLY A 25 -25.55 52.06 -15.71
CA GLY A 25 -26.59 51.04 -15.91
C GLY A 25 -26.54 50.25 -17.23
N ALA A 26 -25.75 50.64 -18.23
CA ALA A 26 -25.53 49.79 -19.40
C ALA A 26 -24.51 48.69 -19.05
N ALA A 27 -24.89 47.42 -19.27
CA ALA A 27 -23.98 46.29 -19.09
C ALA A 27 -22.93 46.30 -20.21
N MET A 28 -21.66 46.42 -19.82
CA MET A 28 -20.54 46.42 -20.76
C MET A 28 -20.45 45.05 -21.44
N SER A 29 -20.24 45.01 -22.77
CA SER A 29 -20.12 43.75 -23.50
C SER A 29 -18.84 42.99 -23.12
N ASP A 30 -18.83 41.67 -23.35
CA ASP A 30 -17.64 40.85 -23.08
C ASP A 30 -16.40 41.32 -23.87
N GLU A 31 -16.61 41.70 -25.14
CA GLU A 31 -15.53 42.23 -26.00
C GLU A 31 -14.97 43.56 -25.48
N ALA A 32 -15.85 44.44 -24.96
CA ALA A 32 -15.42 45.68 -24.34
C ALA A 32 -14.64 45.43 -23.04
N TRP A 33 -15.00 44.44 -22.23
CA TRP A 33 -14.19 44.03 -21.08
C TRP A 33 -12.79 43.58 -21.47
N ASP A 34 -12.70 42.70 -22.46
CA ASP A 34 -11.42 42.14 -22.90
C ASP A 34 -10.50 43.22 -23.49
N GLU A 35 -11.05 44.17 -24.25
CA GLU A 35 -10.30 45.31 -24.78
C GLU A 35 -9.74 46.22 -23.67
N GLN A 36 -10.57 46.55 -22.67
CA GLN A 36 -10.14 47.41 -21.55
C GLN A 36 -9.07 46.72 -20.70
N LEU A 37 -9.21 45.42 -20.41
CA LEU A 37 -8.20 44.65 -19.68
C LEU A 37 -6.89 44.49 -20.47
N ALA A 38 -6.97 44.31 -21.79
CA ALA A 38 -5.80 44.33 -22.66
C ALA A 38 -5.08 45.68 -22.62
N GLN A 39 -5.83 46.79 -22.57
CA GLN A 39 -5.27 48.13 -22.44
C GLN A 39 -4.60 48.35 -21.08
N VAL A 40 -5.20 47.89 -19.97
CA VAL A 40 -4.55 47.89 -18.64
C VAL A 40 -3.24 47.11 -18.68
N ARG A 41 -3.24 45.91 -19.28
CA ARG A 41 -2.03 45.08 -19.42
C ARG A 41 -0.95 45.79 -20.22
N HIS A 42 -1.32 46.47 -21.30
CA HIS A 42 -0.39 47.26 -22.10
C HIS A 42 0.24 48.38 -21.27
N PHE A 43 -0.57 49.19 -20.58
CA PHE A 43 -0.09 50.27 -19.71
C PHE A 43 0.84 49.78 -18.60
N ASN A 44 0.49 48.68 -17.92
CA ASN A 44 1.37 48.04 -16.94
C ASN A 44 2.71 47.62 -17.58
N THR A 45 2.68 47.07 -18.79
CA THR A 45 3.87 46.61 -19.51
C THR A 45 4.83 47.75 -19.85
N ILE A 46 4.31 48.91 -20.24
CA ILE A 46 5.12 50.09 -20.61
C ILE A 46 5.37 51.05 -19.44
N GLY A 47 5.03 50.66 -18.20
CA GLY A 47 5.30 51.47 -17.00
C GLY A 47 4.36 52.65 -16.79
N GLN A 48 3.25 52.73 -17.54
CA GLN A 48 2.21 53.76 -17.39
C GLN A 48 1.25 53.43 -16.24
N VAL A 49 1.81 53.27 -15.04
CA VAL A 49 1.12 52.74 -13.85
C VAL A 49 -0.12 53.57 -13.49
N ALA A 50 -0.03 54.89 -13.52
CA ALA A 50 -1.14 55.79 -13.18
C ALA A 50 -2.32 55.68 -14.16
N GLN A 51 -2.04 55.50 -15.46
CA GLN A 51 -3.08 55.35 -16.49
C GLN A 51 -3.76 53.98 -16.38
N ALA A 52 -2.99 52.92 -16.14
CA ALA A 52 -3.54 51.61 -15.81
C ALA A 52 -4.41 51.66 -14.55
N ARG A 53 -3.96 52.35 -13.49
CA ARG A 53 -4.73 52.50 -12.24
C ARG A 53 -6.04 53.25 -12.46
N GLN A 54 -6.01 54.35 -13.22
CA GLN A 54 -7.21 55.10 -13.56
C GLN A 54 -8.23 54.20 -14.27
N LEU A 55 -7.78 53.37 -15.21
CA LEU A 55 -8.65 52.49 -15.95
C LEU A 55 -9.23 51.36 -15.08
N LEU A 56 -8.42 50.76 -14.20
CA LEU A 56 -8.88 49.78 -13.22
C LEU A 56 -9.94 50.36 -12.26
N VAL A 57 -9.77 51.62 -11.83
CA VAL A 57 -10.78 52.32 -11.00
C VAL A 57 -12.07 52.54 -11.79
N GLN A 58 -11.99 52.91 -13.08
CA GLN A 58 -13.16 53.08 -13.94
C GLN A 58 -13.94 51.78 -14.16
N LEU A 59 -13.25 50.64 -14.23
CA LEU A 59 -13.86 49.31 -14.39
C LEU A 59 -14.47 48.77 -13.09
N THR A 60 -14.07 49.29 -11.92
CA THR A 60 -14.48 48.75 -10.60
C THR A 60 -16.01 48.65 -10.42
N PRO A 61 -16.82 49.66 -10.77
CA PRO A 61 -18.28 49.59 -10.59
C PRO A 61 -18.96 48.52 -11.46
N ALA A 62 -18.34 48.16 -12.59
CA ALA A 62 -18.87 47.15 -13.51
C ALA A 62 -18.47 45.72 -13.14
N LEU A 63 -17.53 45.53 -12.19
CA LEU A 63 -16.95 44.22 -11.85
C LEU A 63 -18.00 43.19 -11.41
N ALA A 64 -19.10 43.62 -10.80
CA ALA A 64 -20.21 42.74 -10.40
C ALA A 64 -20.93 42.08 -11.59
N GLN A 65 -20.74 42.62 -12.81
CA GLN A 65 -21.33 42.12 -14.05
C GLN A 65 -20.30 41.38 -14.92
N ALA A 66 -19.03 41.37 -14.53
CA ALA A 66 -17.96 40.72 -15.27
C ALA A 66 -18.09 39.19 -15.19
N GLY A 67 -17.76 38.52 -16.29
CA GLY A 67 -17.60 37.06 -16.31
C GLY A 67 -16.46 36.60 -15.39
N PRO A 68 -16.42 35.31 -15.02
CA PRO A 68 -15.41 34.78 -14.10
C PRO A 68 -13.96 34.94 -14.61
N ASP A 69 -13.74 34.87 -15.93
CA ASP A 69 -12.42 35.11 -16.54
C ASP A 69 -12.01 36.58 -16.45
N GLN A 70 -12.91 37.49 -16.80
CA GLN A 70 -12.65 38.93 -16.74
C GLN A 70 -12.41 39.40 -15.29
N ALA A 71 -13.20 38.90 -14.34
CA ALA A 71 -13.01 39.20 -12.93
C ALA A 71 -11.66 38.69 -12.39
N PHE A 72 -11.24 37.50 -12.82
CA PHE A 72 -9.92 36.97 -12.51
C PHE A 72 -8.79 37.82 -13.12
N GLU A 73 -8.89 38.15 -14.41
CA GLU A 73 -7.92 39.00 -15.10
C GLU A 73 -7.80 40.39 -14.47
N TYR A 74 -8.93 41.01 -14.16
CA TYR A 74 -8.99 42.29 -13.47
C TYR A 74 -8.20 42.24 -12.15
N ALA A 75 -8.50 41.25 -11.30
CA ALA A 75 -7.86 41.12 -10.00
C ALA A 75 -6.34 40.85 -10.12
N LEU A 76 -5.92 40.06 -11.10
CA LEU A 76 -4.51 39.81 -11.39
C LEU A 76 -3.80 41.10 -11.85
N LEU A 77 -4.42 41.87 -12.74
CA LEU A 77 -3.87 43.12 -13.25
C LEU A 77 -3.84 44.23 -12.19
N ASP A 78 -4.83 44.28 -11.31
CA ASP A 78 -4.88 45.23 -10.19
C ASP A 78 -3.77 44.95 -9.18
N ALA A 79 -3.60 43.68 -8.77
CA ALA A 79 -2.51 43.26 -7.91
C ALA A 79 -1.13 43.60 -8.51
N HIS A 80 -0.97 43.39 -9.81
CA HIS A 80 0.26 43.76 -10.51
C HIS A 80 0.46 45.28 -10.57
N ASN A 81 -0.59 46.06 -10.83
CA ASN A 81 -0.52 47.52 -10.90
C ASN A 81 -0.15 48.14 -9.55
N LEU A 82 -0.74 47.66 -8.44
CA LEU A 82 -0.38 48.06 -7.07
C LEU A 82 1.12 47.85 -6.81
N ALA A 83 1.63 46.68 -7.18
CA ALA A 83 3.04 46.36 -7.06
C ALA A 83 3.94 47.29 -7.89
N LEU A 84 3.55 47.60 -9.13
CA LEU A 84 4.27 48.56 -9.98
C LEU A 84 4.23 49.98 -9.40
N GLY A 85 3.15 50.34 -8.69
CA GLY A 85 3.01 51.61 -7.95
C GLY A 85 3.84 51.70 -6.68
N GLY A 86 4.51 50.61 -6.28
CA GLY A 86 5.33 50.53 -5.06
C GLY A 86 4.62 49.91 -3.86
N GLU A 87 3.34 49.57 -3.99
CA GLU A 87 2.50 48.97 -2.94
C GLU A 87 2.59 47.43 -2.99
N LEU A 88 3.82 46.89 -2.92
CA LEU A 88 4.11 45.46 -3.09
C LEU A 88 3.32 44.56 -2.13
N GLU A 89 3.19 44.98 -0.87
CA GLU A 89 2.48 44.20 0.16
C GLU A 89 0.97 44.16 -0.13
N GLN A 90 0.38 45.28 -0.54
CA GLN A 90 -1.03 45.31 -0.92
C GLN A 90 -1.31 44.49 -2.19
N GLY A 91 -0.42 44.57 -3.18
CA GLY A 91 -0.51 43.73 -4.38
C GLY A 91 -0.42 42.23 -4.04
N ALA A 92 0.45 41.84 -3.11
CA ALA A 92 0.53 40.45 -2.65
C ALA A 92 -0.73 40.02 -1.89
N LEU A 93 -1.25 40.86 -1.00
CA LEU A 93 -2.50 40.61 -0.26
C LEU A 93 -3.71 40.46 -1.20
N ALA A 94 -3.77 41.25 -2.28
CA ALA A 94 -4.83 41.17 -3.28
C ALA A 94 -4.87 39.81 -4.02
N LEU A 95 -3.76 39.05 -4.02
CA LEU A 95 -3.69 37.72 -4.62
C LEU A 95 -4.15 36.59 -3.69
N GLU A 96 -4.21 36.80 -2.38
CA GLU A 96 -4.57 35.74 -1.42
C GLU A 96 -5.99 35.17 -1.68
N PRO A 97 -7.04 35.99 -1.93
CA PRO A 97 -8.37 35.48 -2.27
C PRO A 97 -8.37 34.67 -3.57
N LEU A 98 -7.61 35.10 -4.58
CA LEU A 98 -7.47 34.40 -5.85
C LEU A 98 -6.83 33.02 -5.65
N LEU A 99 -5.76 32.94 -4.86
CA LEU A 99 -5.09 31.69 -4.54
C LEU A 99 -5.95 30.74 -3.69
N ALA A 100 -6.81 31.27 -2.82
CA ALA A 100 -7.69 30.46 -1.97
C ALA A 100 -8.89 29.87 -2.74
N THR A 101 -9.45 30.63 -3.70
CA THR A 101 -10.72 30.28 -4.35
C THR A 101 -10.58 29.69 -5.76
N THR A 102 -9.45 29.94 -6.44
CA THR A 102 -9.25 29.49 -7.82
C THR A 102 -8.93 27.99 -7.88
N THR A 103 -9.84 27.22 -8.48
CA THR A 103 -9.71 25.78 -8.75
C THR A 103 -9.19 25.49 -10.15
N ASP A 104 -9.42 26.38 -11.12
CA ASP A 104 -8.89 26.26 -12.48
C ASP A 104 -7.36 26.26 -12.45
N ARG A 105 -6.75 25.28 -13.11
CA ARG A 105 -5.29 25.06 -13.06
C ARG A 105 -4.52 26.21 -13.70
N THR A 106 -4.98 26.71 -14.85
CA THR A 106 -4.32 27.77 -15.60
C THR A 106 -4.39 29.11 -14.85
N ARG A 107 -5.56 29.47 -14.35
CA ARG A 107 -5.74 30.68 -13.52
C ARG A 107 -4.93 30.58 -12.24
N ARG A 108 -4.97 29.44 -11.53
CA ARG A 108 -4.17 29.23 -10.32
C ARG A 108 -2.68 29.35 -10.60
N PHE A 109 -2.19 28.78 -11.70
CA PHE A 109 -0.79 28.87 -12.11
C PHE A 109 -0.35 30.32 -12.36
N ARG A 110 -1.18 31.12 -13.02
CA ARG A 110 -0.89 32.55 -13.26
C ARG A 110 -0.89 33.37 -11.98
N ALA A 111 -1.86 33.14 -11.09
CA ALA A 111 -1.90 33.77 -9.78
C ALA A 111 -0.66 33.42 -8.93
N LEU A 112 -0.26 32.15 -8.90
CA LEU A 112 0.96 31.70 -8.20
C LEU A 112 2.21 32.32 -8.80
N THR A 113 2.30 32.44 -10.12
CA THR A 113 3.44 33.07 -10.81
C THR A 113 3.60 34.53 -10.40
N LEU A 114 2.50 35.30 -10.41
CA LEU A 114 2.55 36.69 -9.96
C LEU A 114 2.83 36.79 -8.45
N ALA A 115 2.21 35.95 -7.62
CA ALA A 115 2.43 35.94 -6.18
C ALA A 115 3.88 35.62 -5.82
N ALA A 116 4.52 34.67 -6.50
CA ALA A 116 5.94 34.37 -6.33
C ALA A 116 6.82 35.59 -6.65
N ASN A 117 6.53 36.29 -7.75
CA ASN A 117 7.25 37.50 -8.14
C ASN A 117 7.07 38.65 -7.14
N LEU A 118 5.84 38.91 -6.70
CA LEU A 118 5.54 39.99 -5.75
C LEU A 118 6.17 39.69 -4.39
N ALA A 119 6.07 38.44 -3.91
CA ALA A 119 6.74 38.02 -2.68
C ALA A 119 8.27 38.14 -2.78
N ALA A 120 8.85 37.78 -3.94
CA ALA A 120 10.29 37.94 -4.18
C ALA A 120 10.71 39.42 -4.15
N ALA A 121 9.97 40.29 -4.84
CA ALA A 121 10.20 41.73 -4.86
C ALA A 121 10.01 42.37 -3.47
N GLY A 122 9.01 41.91 -2.73
CA GLY A 122 8.70 42.30 -1.34
C GLY A 122 9.61 41.66 -0.29
N ARG A 123 10.62 40.88 -0.69
CA ARG A 123 11.60 40.21 0.19
C ARG A 123 10.99 39.17 1.14
N GLN A 124 9.80 38.67 0.82
CA GLN A 124 9.14 37.56 1.51
C GLN A 124 9.62 36.23 0.88
N HIS A 125 10.91 35.91 1.05
CA HIS A 125 11.57 34.82 0.31
C HIS A 125 10.92 33.44 0.51
N GLU A 126 10.47 33.12 1.72
CA GLU A 126 9.78 31.86 2.02
C GLU A 126 8.47 31.72 1.24
N LYS A 127 7.61 32.75 1.26
CA LYS A 127 6.39 32.79 0.44
C LYS A 127 6.72 32.72 -1.05
N ALA A 128 7.77 33.42 -1.47
CA ALA A 128 8.18 33.44 -2.87
C ALA A 128 8.55 32.04 -3.39
N PHE A 129 9.36 31.29 -2.64
CA PHE A 129 9.72 29.91 -2.98
C PHE A 129 8.56 28.93 -2.79
N THR A 130 7.66 29.17 -1.84
CA THR A 130 6.42 28.41 -1.66
C THR A 130 5.51 28.51 -2.89
N HIS A 131 5.19 29.74 -3.32
CA HIS A 131 4.39 29.95 -4.52
C HIS A 131 5.08 29.43 -5.78
N LEU A 132 6.41 29.57 -5.87
CA LEU A 132 7.18 29.05 -7.00
C LEU A 132 7.11 27.53 -7.08
N ARG A 133 7.27 26.82 -5.95
CA ARG A 133 7.10 25.36 -5.86
C ARG A 133 5.71 24.95 -6.33
N ASP A 134 4.68 25.59 -5.80
CA ASP A 134 3.29 25.26 -6.10
C ASP A 134 2.96 25.52 -7.59
N ALA A 135 3.55 26.56 -8.20
CA ALA A 135 3.43 26.81 -9.63
C ALA A 135 4.16 25.74 -10.46
N LEU A 136 5.41 25.39 -10.09
CA LEU A 136 6.20 24.36 -10.76
C LEU A 136 5.51 22.98 -10.73
N ALA A 137 4.76 22.67 -9.67
CA ALA A 137 3.98 21.43 -9.57
C ALA A 137 2.86 21.32 -10.63
N LEU A 138 2.36 22.45 -11.13
CA LEU A 138 1.31 22.49 -12.15
C LEU A 138 1.85 22.50 -13.59
N ARG A 139 3.17 22.70 -13.78
CA ARG A 139 3.77 23.04 -15.10
C ARG A 139 3.45 22.05 -16.23
N GLN A 140 3.35 20.75 -15.92
CA GLN A 140 3.08 19.71 -16.92
C GLN A 140 1.63 19.70 -17.43
N HIS A 141 0.77 20.50 -16.82
CA HIS A 141 -0.66 20.59 -17.13
C HIS A 141 -1.06 21.95 -17.69
N ILE A 142 -0.09 22.76 -18.15
CA ILE A 142 -0.32 24.09 -18.70
C ILE A 142 -0.06 24.06 -20.20
N ASP A 143 -1.12 24.19 -20.99
CA ASP A 143 -1.08 24.19 -22.46
C ASP A 143 -0.82 25.59 -23.07
N HIS A 144 -0.41 26.56 -22.23
CA HIS A 144 -0.15 27.95 -22.60
C HIS A 144 1.35 28.26 -22.54
N PRO A 145 2.08 28.20 -23.67
CA PRO A 145 3.53 28.38 -23.69
C PRO A 145 3.99 29.74 -23.18
N GLU A 146 3.19 30.79 -23.35
CA GLU A 146 3.45 32.13 -22.82
C GLU A 146 3.47 32.13 -21.28
N TYR A 147 2.47 31.55 -20.63
CA TYR A 147 2.43 31.49 -19.17
C TYR A 147 3.54 30.59 -18.62
N LEU A 148 3.81 29.47 -19.29
CA LEU A 148 4.90 28.58 -18.92
C LEU A 148 6.25 29.30 -19.00
N SER A 149 6.51 30.06 -20.07
CA SER A 149 7.74 30.85 -20.23
C SER A 149 7.92 31.91 -19.14
N GLN A 150 6.84 32.62 -18.78
CA GLN A 150 6.86 33.61 -17.69
C GLN A 150 7.23 32.96 -16.36
N MET A 151 6.55 31.87 -15.99
CA MET A 151 6.82 31.19 -14.73
C MET A 151 8.25 30.62 -14.68
N LEU A 152 8.68 29.89 -15.70
CA LEU A 152 9.99 29.25 -15.73
C LEU A 152 11.14 30.27 -15.74
N SER A 153 10.98 31.39 -16.46
CA SER A 153 12.00 32.45 -16.47
C SER A 153 12.13 33.14 -15.11
N ASN A 154 11.02 33.35 -14.39
CA ASN A 154 11.03 33.83 -13.01
C ASN A 154 11.68 32.80 -12.06
N ALA A 155 11.35 31.52 -12.22
CA ALA A 155 11.97 30.43 -11.48
C ALA A 155 13.50 30.42 -11.65
N ALA A 156 13.96 30.50 -12.90
CA ALA A 156 15.37 30.55 -13.24
C ALA A 156 16.06 31.74 -12.57
N GLN A 157 15.45 32.92 -12.60
CA GLN A 157 16.01 34.10 -11.94
C GLN A 157 16.14 33.91 -10.42
N MET A 158 15.08 33.44 -9.76
CA MET A 158 15.04 33.30 -8.31
C MET A 158 16.03 32.23 -7.82
N LEU A 159 16.13 31.11 -8.53
CA LEU A 159 17.07 30.04 -8.21
C LEU A 159 18.52 30.44 -8.45
N ALA A 160 18.82 31.11 -9.58
CA ALA A 160 20.16 31.64 -9.83
C ALA A 160 20.58 32.62 -8.72
N ALA A 161 19.64 33.44 -8.24
CA ALA A 161 19.90 34.36 -7.15
C ALA A 161 20.05 33.64 -5.79
N ALA A 162 19.39 32.50 -5.57
CA ALA A 162 19.58 31.66 -4.39
C ALA A 162 20.90 30.85 -4.40
N GLY A 163 21.59 30.80 -5.54
CA GLY A 163 22.83 30.04 -5.73
C GLY A 163 22.64 28.67 -6.41
N GLU A 164 21.41 28.33 -6.81
CA GLU A 164 21.08 27.07 -7.50
C GLU A 164 21.22 27.23 -9.01
N THR A 165 22.45 27.49 -9.45
CA THR A 165 22.74 27.96 -10.81
C THR A 165 22.52 26.91 -11.89
N GLU A 166 22.83 25.64 -11.63
CA GLU A 166 22.59 24.56 -12.60
C GLU A 166 21.10 24.35 -12.87
N ARG A 167 20.29 24.27 -11.79
CA ARG A 167 18.84 24.14 -11.88
C ARG A 167 18.21 25.38 -12.53
N ALA A 168 18.75 26.56 -12.24
CA ALA A 168 18.34 27.80 -12.88
C ALA A 168 18.61 27.81 -14.39
N ILE A 169 19.76 27.30 -14.84
CA ILE A 169 20.07 27.19 -16.27
C ILE A 169 19.09 26.22 -16.96
N ALA A 170 18.83 25.06 -16.36
CA ALA A 170 17.90 24.08 -16.92
C ALA A 170 16.49 24.66 -17.10
N LEU A 171 15.96 25.32 -16.07
CA LEU A 171 14.66 26.00 -16.14
C LEU A 171 14.68 27.18 -17.11
N GLY A 172 15.80 27.91 -17.20
CA GLY A 172 15.96 29.01 -18.16
C GLY A 172 15.96 28.54 -19.62
N GLN A 173 16.53 27.37 -19.90
CA GLN A 173 16.48 26.74 -21.23
C GLN A 173 15.04 26.31 -21.57
N GLU A 174 14.34 25.68 -20.63
CA GLU A 174 12.92 25.32 -20.76
C GLU A 174 12.05 26.59 -20.98
N ALA A 175 12.34 27.68 -20.28
CA ALA A 175 11.66 28.97 -20.45
C ALA A 175 11.86 29.54 -21.87
N VAL A 176 13.08 29.49 -22.41
CA VAL A 176 13.37 29.95 -23.78
C VAL A 176 12.63 29.10 -24.81
N GLN A 177 12.55 27.78 -24.61
CA GLN A 177 11.79 26.90 -25.50
C GLN A 177 10.28 27.22 -25.47
N ALA A 178 9.71 27.40 -24.27
CA ALA A 178 8.32 27.82 -24.12
C ALA A 178 8.06 29.20 -24.75
N ALA A 179 8.96 30.16 -24.58
CA ALA A 179 8.86 31.47 -25.21
C ALA A 179 8.97 31.42 -26.75
N GLN A 180 9.75 30.48 -27.28
CA GLN A 180 9.81 30.23 -28.73
C GLN A 180 8.47 29.67 -29.23
N ALA A 181 7.90 28.71 -28.51
CA ALA A 181 6.61 28.10 -28.84
C ALA A 181 5.45 29.10 -28.79
N SER A 182 5.49 30.11 -27.91
CA SER A 182 4.46 31.15 -27.85
C SER A 182 4.51 32.14 -29.02
N GLY A 183 5.65 32.27 -29.71
CA GLY A 183 5.86 33.25 -30.77
C GLY A 183 5.88 34.72 -30.29
N ILE A 184 5.83 34.97 -28.98
CA ILE A 184 5.78 36.32 -28.42
C ILE A 184 7.21 36.85 -28.20
N ALA A 185 7.62 37.86 -28.98
CA ALA A 185 8.95 38.44 -28.91
C ALA A 185 9.33 38.93 -27.50
N ARG A 186 8.36 39.45 -26.73
CA ARG A 186 8.56 39.85 -25.33
C ARG A 186 8.99 38.67 -24.45
N GLU A 187 8.32 37.53 -24.57
CA GLU A 187 8.65 36.36 -23.74
C GLU A 187 10.03 35.80 -24.11
N GLN A 188 10.41 35.86 -25.38
CA GLN A 188 11.73 35.44 -25.86
C GLN A 188 12.83 36.38 -25.35
N CYS A 189 12.55 37.69 -25.30
CA CYS A 189 13.40 38.70 -24.69
C CYS A 189 13.63 38.42 -23.19
N VAL A 190 12.55 38.30 -22.42
CA VAL A 190 12.62 38.13 -20.96
C VAL A 190 13.27 36.80 -20.61
N SER A 191 12.82 35.69 -21.20
CA SER A 191 13.37 34.36 -20.94
C SER A 191 14.86 34.27 -21.32
N GLY A 192 15.24 34.84 -22.45
CA GLY A 192 16.64 34.91 -22.88
C GLY A 192 17.50 35.73 -21.91
N GLN A 193 17.00 36.86 -21.41
CA GLN A 193 17.69 37.65 -20.40
C GLN A 193 17.86 36.87 -19.09
N ARG A 194 16.83 36.16 -18.62
CA ARG A 194 16.91 35.35 -17.40
C ARG A 194 17.88 34.18 -17.53
N LEU A 195 17.92 33.52 -18.70
CA LEU A 195 18.90 32.48 -18.98
C LEU A 195 20.33 33.04 -19.00
N ALA A 196 20.56 34.20 -19.62
CA ALA A 196 21.86 34.87 -19.60
C ALA A 196 22.33 35.15 -18.15
N TYR A 197 21.43 35.68 -17.32
CA TYR A 197 21.72 35.93 -15.91
C TYR A 197 22.05 34.64 -15.13
N ALA A 198 21.32 33.55 -15.36
CA ALA A 198 21.61 32.27 -14.73
C ALA A 198 22.99 31.71 -15.13
N LYS A 199 23.34 31.80 -16.42
CA LYS A 199 24.67 31.40 -16.93
C LYS A 199 25.80 32.26 -16.37
N GLU A 200 25.58 33.57 -16.26
CA GLU A 200 26.53 34.50 -15.64
C GLU A 200 26.79 34.12 -14.18
N LYS A 201 25.73 33.88 -13.39
CA LYS A 201 25.85 33.45 -12.00
C LYS A 201 26.53 32.08 -11.84
N ASN A 202 26.43 31.22 -12.85
CA ASN A 202 27.16 29.95 -12.90
C ASN A 202 28.63 30.08 -13.33
N GLY A 203 29.08 31.28 -13.73
CA GLY A 203 30.44 31.50 -14.26
C GLY A 203 30.62 31.12 -15.74
N GLN A 204 29.55 30.76 -16.46
CA GLN A 204 29.60 30.42 -17.89
C GLN A 204 29.57 31.69 -18.76
N LEU A 205 30.62 32.50 -18.70
CA LEU A 205 30.64 33.86 -19.28
C LEU A 205 30.45 33.88 -20.80
N ASP A 206 31.06 32.94 -21.54
CA ASP A 206 30.91 32.87 -23.00
C ASP A 206 29.48 32.49 -23.40
N ALA A 207 28.94 31.46 -22.76
CA ALA A 207 27.58 31.00 -23.00
C ALA A 207 26.53 32.05 -22.55
N ALA A 208 26.85 32.88 -21.55
CA ALA A 208 26.06 34.03 -21.16
C ALA A 208 26.11 35.14 -22.24
N ALA A 209 27.29 35.41 -22.80
CA ALA A 209 27.44 36.39 -23.88
C ALA A 209 26.62 36.01 -25.13
N GLU A 210 26.58 34.73 -25.50
CA GLU A 210 25.74 34.21 -26.57
C GLU A 210 24.24 34.40 -26.27
N ALA A 211 23.81 34.03 -25.06
CA ALA A 211 22.43 34.20 -24.64
C ALA A 211 21.99 35.68 -24.65
N ILE A 212 22.88 36.60 -24.24
CA ILE A 212 22.62 38.05 -24.29
C ILE A 212 22.39 38.51 -25.73
N LEU A 213 23.24 38.09 -26.67
CA LEU A 213 23.12 38.49 -28.08
C LEU A 213 21.82 37.98 -28.70
N ALA A 214 21.46 36.72 -28.42
CA ALA A 214 20.20 36.13 -28.87
C ALA A 214 18.99 36.90 -28.30
N ALA A 215 18.97 37.18 -27.00
CA ALA A 215 17.88 37.87 -26.33
C ALA A 215 17.71 39.34 -26.81
N LEU A 216 18.82 40.04 -27.10
CA LEU A 216 18.81 41.44 -27.53
C LEU A 216 18.01 41.66 -28.82
N ALA A 217 18.03 40.71 -29.75
CA ALA A 217 17.25 40.80 -30.98
C ALA A 217 15.73 40.83 -30.68
N PHE A 218 15.28 39.93 -29.80
CA PHE A 218 13.89 39.85 -29.39
C PHE A 218 13.45 41.05 -28.54
N CYS A 219 14.31 41.57 -27.66
CA CYS A 219 13.99 42.76 -26.88
C CYS A 219 13.78 44.00 -27.76
N ARG A 220 14.56 44.13 -28.83
CA ARG A 220 14.37 45.20 -29.84
C ARG A 220 13.07 45.01 -30.62
N ALA A 221 12.79 43.79 -31.07
CA ALA A 221 11.55 43.48 -31.78
C ALA A 221 10.29 43.73 -30.92
N ALA A 222 10.38 43.45 -29.62
CA ALA A 222 9.32 43.72 -28.65
C ALA A 222 9.21 45.20 -28.26
N GLY A 223 10.15 46.06 -28.67
CA GLY A 223 10.20 47.46 -28.23
C GLY A 223 10.50 47.64 -26.74
N ASP A 224 10.99 46.61 -26.04
CA ASP A 224 11.24 46.68 -24.60
C ASP A 224 12.56 47.38 -24.30
N ARG A 225 12.47 48.60 -23.78
CA ARG A 225 13.63 49.43 -23.43
C ARG A 225 14.35 48.95 -22.18
N VAL A 226 13.63 48.50 -21.15
CA VAL A 226 14.17 48.13 -19.84
C VAL A 226 15.03 46.86 -19.94
N PHE A 227 14.53 45.81 -20.58
CA PHE A 227 15.28 44.58 -20.81
C PHE A 227 16.39 44.77 -21.85
N SER A 228 16.19 45.61 -22.88
CA SER A 228 17.27 45.97 -23.81
C SER A 228 18.43 46.69 -23.09
N ALA A 229 18.12 47.62 -22.18
CA ALA A 229 19.10 48.32 -21.36
C ALA A 229 19.82 47.37 -20.39
N THR A 230 19.05 46.47 -19.75
CA THR A 230 19.58 45.46 -18.83
C THR A 230 20.57 44.52 -19.52
N LEU A 231 20.23 44.04 -20.72
CA LEU A 231 21.13 43.21 -21.53
C LEU A 231 22.36 43.97 -22.01
N ALA A 232 22.23 45.24 -22.38
CA ALA A 232 23.37 46.08 -22.74
C ALA A 232 24.32 46.26 -21.53
N MET A 233 23.77 46.47 -20.34
CA MET A 233 24.55 46.57 -19.11
C MET A 233 25.26 45.25 -18.74
N GLN A 234 24.60 44.10 -18.87
CA GLN A 234 25.23 42.78 -18.70
C GLN A 234 26.35 42.55 -19.72
N LYS A 235 26.13 42.94 -20.98
CA LYS A 235 27.17 42.90 -22.01
C LYS A 235 28.37 43.77 -21.65
N ALA A 236 28.14 44.97 -21.12
CA ALA A 236 29.20 45.85 -20.65
C ALA A 236 30.00 45.19 -19.52
N ALA A 237 29.35 44.57 -18.53
CA ALA A 237 30.03 43.86 -17.45
C ALA A 237 30.94 42.72 -17.96
N LEU A 238 30.46 41.93 -18.93
CA LEU A 238 31.26 40.88 -19.58
C LEU A 238 32.45 41.42 -20.39
N LEU A 239 32.30 42.59 -21.01
CA LEU A 239 33.39 43.24 -21.73
C LEU A 239 34.44 43.82 -20.77
N THR A 240 34.00 44.42 -19.66
CA THR A 240 34.88 44.91 -18.59
C THR A 240 35.70 43.77 -18.00
N SER A 241 35.12 42.59 -17.77
CA SER A 241 35.88 41.43 -17.24
C SER A 241 36.93 40.89 -18.22
N ARG A 242 36.82 41.22 -19.51
CA ARG A 242 37.81 40.91 -20.56
C ARG A 242 38.80 42.05 -20.81
N GLY A 243 38.69 43.17 -20.09
CA GLY A 243 39.52 44.37 -20.29
C GLY A 243 39.12 45.23 -21.49
N GLU A 244 38.00 44.95 -22.15
CA GLU A 244 37.51 45.68 -23.33
C GLU A 244 36.74 46.97 -22.93
N ASN A 245 37.39 47.84 -22.15
CA ASN A 245 36.76 48.98 -21.47
C ASN A 245 36.06 49.97 -22.44
N GLY A 246 36.63 50.22 -23.62
CA GLY A 246 36.02 51.11 -24.61
C GLY A 246 34.70 50.56 -25.16
N ALA A 247 34.65 49.26 -25.45
CA ALA A 247 33.41 48.60 -25.88
C ALA A 247 32.39 48.56 -24.74
N ALA A 248 32.83 48.30 -23.50
CA ALA A 248 31.97 48.34 -22.33
C ALA A 248 31.30 49.72 -22.13
N LEU A 249 32.06 50.82 -22.26
CA LEU A 249 31.50 52.19 -22.19
C LEU A 249 30.41 52.42 -23.24
N HIS A 250 30.62 51.99 -24.49
CA HIS A 250 29.60 52.12 -25.53
C HIS A 250 28.29 51.39 -25.19
N TYR A 251 28.38 50.22 -24.57
CA TYR A 251 27.20 49.49 -24.10
C TYR A 251 26.53 50.14 -22.88
N LEU A 252 27.30 50.77 -21.98
CA LEU A 252 26.76 51.57 -20.87
C LEU A 252 26.05 52.83 -21.37
N ASP A 253 26.62 53.58 -22.32
CA ASP A 253 25.97 54.73 -22.96
C ASP A 253 24.62 54.35 -23.59
N ARG A 254 24.57 53.15 -24.20
CA ARG A 254 23.32 52.61 -24.72
C ARG A 254 22.34 52.27 -23.60
N ALA A 255 22.79 51.63 -22.53
CA ALA A 255 21.93 51.27 -21.40
C ALA A 255 21.34 52.51 -20.73
N GLU A 256 22.15 53.54 -20.44
CA GLU A 256 21.72 54.80 -19.83
C GLU A 256 20.63 55.48 -20.66
N ARG A 257 20.85 55.68 -21.97
CA ARG A 257 19.84 56.27 -22.86
C ARG A 257 18.53 55.50 -22.89
N LEU A 258 18.59 54.16 -22.87
CA LEU A 258 17.40 53.33 -22.89
C LEU A 258 16.64 53.37 -21.56
N PHE A 259 17.34 53.41 -20.42
CA PHE A 259 16.71 53.59 -19.12
C PHE A 259 16.11 54.99 -18.95
N GLU A 260 16.76 56.04 -19.45
CA GLU A 260 16.21 57.41 -19.49
C GLU A 260 14.93 57.47 -20.32
N GLN A 261 14.91 56.87 -21.52
CA GLN A 261 13.71 56.78 -22.36
C GLN A 261 12.59 55.90 -21.78
N ALA A 262 12.89 55.12 -20.74
CA ALA A 262 11.95 54.25 -20.06
C ALA A 262 11.54 54.79 -18.68
N ASP A 263 12.01 55.99 -18.30
CA ASP A 263 11.80 56.59 -16.98
C ASP A 263 12.14 55.61 -15.82
N TYR A 264 13.19 54.80 -16.01
CA TYR A 264 13.57 53.72 -15.09
C TYR A 264 14.82 54.09 -14.27
N ASP A 265 14.64 54.99 -13.31
CA ASP A 265 15.72 55.58 -12.48
C ASP A 265 16.60 54.55 -11.78
N ARG A 266 16.00 53.43 -11.32
CA ARG A 266 16.76 52.36 -10.64
C ARG A 266 17.80 51.75 -11.56
N GLY A 267 17.43 51.42 -12.79
CA GLY A 267 18.37 50.87 -13.78
C GLY A 267 19.40 51.90 -14.24
N LEU A 268 18.98 53.15 -14.39
CA LEU A 268 19.86 54.26 -14.75
C LEU A 268 20.95 54.50 -13.69
N ALA A 269 20.59 54.51 -12.40
CA ALA A 269 21.53 54.67 -11.31
C ALA A 269 22.57 53.53 -11.27
N ILE A 270 22.14 52.28 -11.52
CA ILE A 270 23.05 51.12 -11.62
C ILE A 270 24.03 51.31 -12.78
N ALA A 271 23.54 51.66 -13.98
CA ALA A 271 24.38 51.85 -15.15
C ALA A 271 25.44 52.96 -14.93
N ARG A 272 25.04 54.07 -14.30
CA ARG A 272 25.92 55.19 -13.96
C ARG A 272 27.00 54.84 -12.93
N VAL A 273 26.70 54.02 -11.91
CA VAL A 273 27.74 53.53 -10.99
C VAL A 273 28.73 52.61 -11.71
N ARG A 274 28.26 51.70 -12.57
CA ARG A 274 29.17 50.87 -13.38
C ARG A 274 30.05 51.70 -14.31
N ARG A 275 29.49 52.77 -14.89
CA ARG A 275 30.26 53.75 -15.68
C ARG A 275 31.29 54.47 -14.82
N ALA A 276 30.94 54.92 -13.63
CA ALA A 276 31.87 55.58 -12.71
C ALA A 276 33.08 54.69 -12.41
N ILE A 277 32.86 53.41 -12.08
CA ILE A 277 33.94 52.44 -11.83
C ILE A 277 34.86 52.30 -13.07
N LEU A 278 34.27 52.23 -14.26
CA LEU A 278 35.02 52.10 -15.51
C LEU A 278 35.82 53.37 -15.84
N LEU A 279 35.24 54.56 -15.61
CA LEU A 279 35.92 55.84 -15.77
C LEU A 279 37.11 55.95 -14.81
N ALA A 280 36.95 55.52 -13.56
CA ALA A 280 38.02 55.50 -12.58
C ALA A 280 39.19 54.63 -13.04
N GLY A 281 38.91 53.43 -13.57
CA GLY A 281 39.92 52.53 -14.14
C GLY A 281 40.66 53.09 -15.38
N THR A 282 40.12 54.13 -16.02
CA THR A 282 40.77 54.85 -17.14
C THR A 282 41.45 56.16 -16.74
N GLY A 283 41.51 56.46 -15.43
CA GLY A 283 42.17 57.66 -14.88
C GLY A 283 41.28 58.90 -14.79
N GLN A 284 39.99 58.83 -15.13
CA GLN A 284 39.05 59.94 -15.03
C GLN A 284 38.41 59.99 -13.63
N ILE A 285 39.22 60.16 -12.59
CA ILE A 285 38.82 60.00 -11.19
C ILE A 285 37.75 61.01 -10.75
N ASP A 286 37.91 62.31 -11.09
CA ASP A 286 36.96 63.35 -10.67
C ASP A 286 35.55 63.08 -11.20
N ALA A 287 35.45 62.86 -12.52
CA ALA A 287 34.19 62.52 -13.19
C ALA A 287 33.56 61.23 -12.64
N ALA A 288 34.39 60.23 -12.32
CA ALA A 288 33.94 58.98 -11.72
C ALA A 288 33.34 59.20 -10.32
N THR A 289 34.03 59.94 -9.45
CA THR A 289 33.57 60.18 -8.08
C THR A 289 32.30 61.01 -8.01
N ASP A 290 32.18 62.06 -8.83
CA ASP A 290 30.98 62.88 -8.88
C ASP A 290 29.77 62.08 -9.37
N LEU A 291 29.97 61.25 -10.41
CA LEU A 291 28.92 60.39 -10.96
C LEU A 291 28.44 59.37 -9.90
N ALA A 292 29.37 58.69 -9.23
CA ALA A 292 29.06 57.70 -8.20
C ALA A 292 28.32 58.33 -7.01
N ARG A 293 28.82 59.46 -6.50
CA ARG A 293 28.21 60.20 -5.37
C ARG A 293 26.76 60.56 -5.66
N GLY A 294 26.48 61.00 -6.88
CA GLY A 294 25.12 61.36 -7.32
C GLY A 294 24.11 60.21 -7.31
N GLN A 295 24.55 58.95 -7.32
CA GLN A 295 23.65 57.80 -7.39
C GLN A 295 23.34 57.15 -6.02
N ILE A 296 24.14 57.43 -4.98
CA ILE A 296 24.05 56.73 -3.69
C ILE A 296 22.66 56.83 -3.06
N ALA A 297 22.02 58.00 -3.11
CA ALA A 297 20.70 58.20 -2.51
C ALA A 297 19.62 57.33 -3.18
N ILE A 298 19.58 57.31 -4.52
CA ILE A 298 18.62 56.52 -5.31
C ILE A 298 18.84 55.02 -5.06
N LEU A 299 20.09 54.57 -5.08
CA LEU A 299 20.43 53.16 -4.86
C LEU A 299 20.12 52.72 -3.43
N THR A 300 20.37 53.58 -2.44
CA THR A 300 20.04 53.33 -1.03
C THR A 300 18.54 53.20 -0.82
N GLN A 301 17.75 54.11 -1.40
CA GLN A 301 16.29 54.05 -1.33
C GLN A 301 15.74 52.78 -2.01
N ALA A 302 16.34 52.36 -3.12
CA ALA A 302 16.00 51.11 -3.80
C ALA A 302 16.50 49.86 -3.04
N GLY A 303 17.36 50.02 -2.04
CA GLY A 303 18.01 48.93 -1.33
C GLY A 303 18.97 48.13 -2.20
N LEU A 304 19.65 48.77 -3.15
CA LEU A 304 20.57 48.12 -4.08
C LEU A 304 22.00 48.12 -3.53
N TRP A 305 22.21 47.40 -2.42
CA TRP A 305 23.41 47.53 -1.57
C TRP A 305 24.72 47.16 -2.26
N ASP A 306 24.73 46.22 -3.21
CA ASP A 306 25.92 45.92 -4.03
C ASP A 306 26.50 47.18 -4.67
N TYR A 307 25.63 47.97 -5.30
CA TYR A 307 26.03 49.17 -6.04
C TYR A 307 26.32 50.35 -5.12
N VAL A 308 25.67 50.42 -3.95
CA VAL A 308 26.01 51.40 -2.92
C VAL A 308 27.42 51.11 -2.35
N SER A 309 27.73 49.83 -2.11
CA SER A 309 29.06 49.38 -1.69
C SER A 309 30.13 49.74 -2.71
N GLU A 310 29.90 49.41 -3.99
CA GLU A 310 30.81 49.75 -5.09
C GLU A 310 31.07 51.27 -5.18
N ALA A 311 30.02 52.09 -5.07
CA ALA A 311 30.13 53.54 -5.09
C ALA A 311 30.98 54.07 -3.91
N HIS A 312 30.73 53.60 -2.69
CA HIS A 312 31.55 53.96 -1.53
C HIS A 312 32.99 53.45 -1.64
N GLY A 313 33.22 52.27 -2.25
CA GLY A 313 34.57 51.76 -2.51
C GLY A 313 35.37 52.69 -3.42
N LEU A 314 34.77 53.18 -4.50
CA LEU A 314 35.38 54.15 -5.39
C LEU A 314 35.70 55.47 -4.69
N LEU A 315 34.74 56.00 -3.90
CA LEU A 315 34.93 57.26 -3.17
C LEU A 315 36.01 57.13 -2.09
N ALA A 316 36.07 56.00 -1.39
CA ALA A 316 37.10 55.71 -0.40
C ALA A 316 38.49 55.68 -1.01
N GLN A 317 38.64 55.02 -2.16
CA GLN A 317 39.90 54.95 -2.89
C GLN A 317 40.35 56.35 -3.33
N SER A 318 39.46 57.11 -3.97
CA SER A 318 39.78 58.47 -4.42
C SER A 318 40.19 59.40 -3.28
N ALA A 319 39.46 59.38 -2.16
CA ALA A 319 39.80 60.18 -0.97
C ALA A 319 41.16 59.79 -0.37
N GLY A 320 41.46 58.48 -0.33
CA GLY A 320 42.75 57.98 0.15
C GLY A 320 43.92 58.38 -0.75
N ASP A 321 43.75 58.27 -2.07
CA ASP A 321 44.74 58.70 -3.07
C ASP A 321 44.96 60.23 -3.02
N GLY A 322 43.92 60.99 -2.69
CA GLY A 322 43.96 62.44 -2.45
C GLY A 322 44.50 62.86 -1.07
N GLY A 323 44.79 61.91 -0.17
CA GLY A 323 45.33 62.17 1.17
C GLY A 323 44.30 62.52 2.25
N ASP A 324 43.00 62.53 1.94
CA ASP A 324 41.92 62.70 2.92
C ASP A 324 41.53 61.34 3.54
N TYR A 325 42.37 60.88 4.47
CA TYR A 325 42.18 59.60 5.13
C TYR A 325 40.93 59.54 6.02
N VAL A 326 40.42 60.69 6.50
CA VAL A 326 39.21 60.73 7.33
C VAL A 326 37.98 60.47 6.46
N LEU A 327 37.88 61.15 5.32
CA LEU A 327 36.82 60.90 4.34
C LEU A 327 36.92 59.49 3.75
N SER A 328 38.13 59.01 3.48
CA SER A 328 38.37 57.65 3.01
C SER A 328 37.83 56.62 4.02
N LEU A 329 38.14 56.79 5.31
CA LEU A 329 37.68 55.90 6.37
C LEU A 329 36.15 55.91 6.53
N ASP A 330 35.50 57.09 6.43
CA ASP A 330 34.04 57.16 6.46
C ASP A 330 33.42 56.32 5.34
N HIS A 331 33.89 56.48 4.11
CA HIS A 331 33.41 55.70 2.99
C HIS A 331 33.72 54.20 3.11
N LEU A 332 34.85 53.80 3.68
CA LEU A 332 35.13 52.40 4.00
C LEU A 332 34.13 51.84 5.03
N ASN A 333 33.77 52.60 6.06
CA ASN A 333 32.77 52.17 7.04
C ASN A 333 31.39 52.02 6.39
N GLN A 334 30.98 52.96 5.53
CA GLN A 334 29.73 52.84 4.77
C GLN A 334 29.75 51.62 3.86
N ARG A 335 30.88 51.36 3.18
CA ARG A 335 31.06 50.18 2.34
C ARG A 335 30.85 48.90 3.16
N ILE A 336 31.51 48.74 4.31
CA ILE A 336 31.39 47.56 5.18
C ILE A 336 29.93 47.35 5.61
N GLU A 337 29.24 48.40 6.04
CA GLU A 337 27.82 48.33 6.45
C GLU A 337 26.93 47.89 5.28
N THR A 338 27.17 48.41 4.08
CA THR A 338 26.39 48.04 2.89
C THR A 338 26.67 46.62 2.40
N GLU A 339 27.93 46.17 2.43
CA GLU A 339 28.30 44.77 2.15
C GLU A 339 27.65 43.81 3.14
N ARG A 340 27.62 44.16 4.43
CA ARG A 340 26.92 43.38 5.45
C ARG A 340 25.43 43.24 5.14
N ARG A 341 24.75 44.34 4.80
CA ARG A 341 23.32 44.33 4.43
C ARG A 341 23.04 43.50 3.19
N GLN A 342 23.94 43.53 2.20
CA GLN A 342 23.82 42.65 1.04
C GLN A 342 23.91 41.19 1.47
N LEU A 343 24.97 40.83 2.20
CA LEU A 343 25.24 39.45 2.57
C LEU A 343 24.10 38.86 3.42
N GLU A 344 23.55 39.65 4.34
CA GLU A 344 22.36 39.26 5.12
C GLU A 344 21.17 38.94 4.21
N ARG A 345 20.95 39.69 3.11
CA ARG A 345 19.88 39.41 2.15
C ARG A 345 20.13 38.17 1.30
N GLU A 346 21.35 37.98 0.81
CA GLU A 346 21.70 36.79 0.05
C GLU A 346 21.56 35.53 0.91
N ARG A 347 22.00 35.59 2.17
CA ARG A 347 21.81 34.53 3.17
C ARG A 347 20.34 34.26 3.44
N ALA A 348 19.53 35.29 3.68
CA ALA A 348 18.09 35.13 3.92
C ALA A 348 17.39 34.43 2.74
N ARG A 349 17.70 34.84 1.50
CA ARG A 349 17.16 34.20 0.29
C ARG A 349 17.60 32.75 0.16
N ARG A 350 18.90 32.46 0.37
CA ARG A 350 19.42 31.09 0.27
C ARG A 350 18.85 30.17 1.36
N LEU A 351 18.73 30.65 2.59
CA LEU A 351 18.13 29.89 3.69
C LEU A 351 16.66 29.59 3.41
N ALA A 352 15.88 30.57 2.93
CA ALA A 352 14.49 30.34 2.57
C ALA A 352 14.34 29.28 1.47
N TYR A 353 15.21 29.29 0.45
CA TYR A 353 15.23 28.24 -0.56
C TYR A 353 15.53 26.86 0.04
N LEU A 354 16.60 26.75 0.83
CA LEU A 354 17.03 25.49 1.44
C LEU A 354 15.96 24.90 2.38
N GLN A 355 15.24 25.76 3.12
CA GLN A 355 14.13 25.33 3.95
C GLN A 355 13.02 24.68 3.12
N ILE A 356 12.56 25.35 2.05
CA ILE A 356 11.51 24.81 1.17
C ILE A 356 11.98 23.52 0.47
N ALA A 357 13.25 23.45 0.05
CA ALA A 357 13.83 22.24 -0.54
C ALA A 357 13.87 21.08 0.46
N PHE A 358 14.29 21.34 1.70
CA PHE A 358 14.33 20.33 2.75
C PHE A 358 12.94 19.84 3.15
N GLU A 359 11.95 20.74 3.26
CA GLU A 359 10.55 20.38 3.52
C GLU A 359 9.97 19.46 2.42
N LEU A 360 10.37 19.68 1.17
CA LEU A 360 9.99 18.82 0.05
C LEU A 360 10.59 17.42 0.20
N ASP A 361 11.91 17.34 0.41
CA ASP A 361 12.62 16.06 0.58
C ASP A 361 12.04 15.26 1.77
N GLN A 362 11.70 15.94 2.87
CA GLN A 362 11.04 15.32 4.02
C GLN A 362 9.66 14.76 3.68
N ARG A 363 8.83 15.52 2.96
CA ARG A 363 7.50 15.05 2.55
C ARG A 363 7.57 13.88 1.58
N GLU A 364 8.53 13.88 0.66
CA GLU A 364 8.75 12.76 -0.25
C GLU A 364 9.14 11.48 0.51
N ALA A 365 10.06 11.60 1.46
CA ALA A 365 10.45 10.49 2.33
C ALA A 365 9.28 9.99 3.20
N GLU A 366 8.44 10.88 3.72
CA GLU A 366 7.25 10.52 4.49
C GLU A 366 6.22 9.77 3.63
N VAL A 367 5.95 10.25 2.41
CA VAL A 367 5.05 9.58 1.47
C VAL A 367 5.58 8.20 1.08
N GLU A 368 6.88 8.07 0.84
CA GLU A 368 7.52 6.78 0.55
C GLU A 368 7.41 5.83 1.75
N GLN A 369 7.64 6.33 2.97
CA GLN A 369 7.48 5.55 4.19
C GLN A 369 6.04 5.05 4.36
N LEU A 370 5.05 5.93 4.20
CA LEU A 370 3.63 5.57 4.27
C LEU A 370 3.25 4.53 3.21
N ARG A 371 3.78 4.66 1.99
CA ARG A 371 3.58 3.70 0.91
C ARG A 371 4.16 2.33 1.25
N ASN A 372 5.35 2.29 1.84
CA ASN A 372 6.00 1.06 2.28
C ASN A 372 5.23 0.40 3.44
N GLN A 373 4.73 1.20 4.38
CA GLN A 373 3.86 0.72 5.47
C GLN A 373 2.57 0.09 4.90
N ALA A 374 1.87 0.79 4.01
CA ALA A 374 0.65 0.30 3.38
C ALA A 374 0.88 -1.02 2.59
N LEU A 375 2.03 -1.14 1.91
CA LEU A 375 2.41 -2.38 1.23
C LEU A 375 2.64 -3.53 2.22
N SER A 376 3.36 -3.28 3.31
CA SER A 376 3.61 -4.27 4.37
C SER A 376 2.29 -4.77 4.98
N ASP A 377 1.37 -3.86 5.31
CA ASP A 377 0.08 -4.21 5.88
C ASP A 377 -0.77 -5.05 4.93
N ALA A 378 -0.77 -4.72 3.63
CA ALA A 378 -1.44 -5.51 2.60
C ALA A 378 -0.87 -6.94 2.50
N LEU A 379 0.46 -7.10 2.57
CA LEU A 379 1.11 -8.41 2.54
C LEU A 379 0.77 -9.24 3.78
N LEU A 380 0.78 -8.63 4.98
CA LEU A 380 0.39 -9.30 6.22
C LEU A 380 -1.07 -9.74 6.19
N ALA A 381 -1.98 -8.88 5.69
CA ALA A 381 -3.38 -9.23 5.51
C ALA A 381 -3.55 -10.44 4.57
N GLN A 382 -2.86 -10.44 3.43
CA GLN A 382 -2.88 -11.57 2.50
C GLN A 382 -2.33 -12.86 3.12
N ALA A 383 -1.20 -12.79 3.84
CA ALA A 383 -0.60 -13.92 4.53
C ALA A 383 -1.53 -14.48 5.63
N SER A 384 -2.18 -13.60 6.40
CA SER A 384 -3.16 -14.02 7.41
C SER A 384 -4.38 -14.71 6.78
N GLN A 385 -4.85 -14.23 5.63
CA GLN A 385 -5.96 -14.85 4.90
C GLN A 385 -5.57 -16.24 4.36
N GLN A 386 -4.34 -16.38 3.83
CA GLN A 386 -3.81 -17.68 3.40
C GLN A 386 -3.70 -18.65 4.59
N ARG A 387 -3.18 -18.18 5.73
CA ARG A 387 -3.06 -19.00 6.94
C ARG A 387 -4.42 -19.48 7.45
N SER A 388 -5.43 -18.60 7.50
CA SER A 388 -6.79 -18.98 7.91
C SER A 388 -7.42 -19.98 6.95
N ARG A 389 -7.24 -19.84 5.63
CA ARG A 389 -7.71 -20.83 4.65
C ARG A 389 -7.06 -22.20 4.88
N LEU A 390 -5.75 -22.25 5.06
CA LEU A 390 -5.02 -23.49 5.35
C LEU A 390 -5.49 -24.15 6.65
N GLN A 391 -5.73 -23.35 7.70
CA GLN A 391 -6.26 -23.86 8.97
C GLN A 391 -7.67 -24.44 8.82
N ILE A 392 -8.57 -23.75 8.09
CA ILE A 392 -9.92 -24.26 7.81
C ILE A 392 -9.85 -25.58 7.04
N PHE A 393 -9.03 -25.68 5.98
CA PHE A 393 -8.83 -26.92 5.24
C PHE A 393 -8.27 -28.04 6.15
N GLY A 394 -7.32 -27.72 7.02
CA GLY A 394 -6.78 -28.66 8.01
C GLY A 394 -7.85 -29.19 8.96
N TYR A 395 -8.70 -28.32 9.51
CA TYR A 395 -9.79 -28.72 10.39
C TYR A 395 -10.85 -29.57 9.67
N LEU A 396 -11.20 -29.22 8.43
CA LEU A 396 -12.13 -30.01 7.62
C LEU A 396 -11.56 -31.41 7.30
N ALA A 397 -10.28 -31.50 6.95
CA ALA A 397 -9.60 -32.77 6.71
C ALA A 397 -9.54 -33.65 7.97
N ALA A 398 -9.22 -33.05 9.13
CA ALA A 398 -9.22 -33.75 10.41
C ALA A 398 -10.63 -34.25 10.80
N ALA A 399 -11.66 -33.41 10.63
CA ALA A 399 -13.04 -33.80 10.88
C ALA A 399 -13.49 -34.95 9.97
N LEU A 400 -13.14 -34.90 8.67
CA LEU A 400 -13.41 -35.98 7.72
C LEU A 400 -12.71 -37.28 8.13
N LEU A 401 -11.44 -37.20 8.55
CA LEU A 401 -10.68 -38.36 9.03
C LEU A 401 -11.35 -39.00 10.26
N ILE A 402 -11.81 -38.20 11.21
CA ILE A 402 -12.53 -38.68 12.40
C ILE A 402 -13.82 -39.39 12.00
N VAL A 403 -14.60 -38.81 11.08
CA VAL A 403 -15.84 -39.44 10.59
C VAL A 403 -15.55 -40.79 9.92
N ILE A 404 -14.52 -40.86 9.07
CA ILE A 404 -14.09 -42.12 8.44
C ILE A 404 -13.69 -43.14 9.51
N LEU A 405 -12.93 -42.73 10.53
CA LEU A 405 -12.51 -43.62 11.61
C LEU A 405 -13.70 -44.19 12.40
N ILE A 406 -14.67 -43.33 12.72
CA ILE A 406 -15.91 -43.73 13.41
C ILE A 406 -16.67 -44.75 12.56
N LEU A 407 -16.80 -44.53 11.25
CA LEU A 407 -17.48 -45.44 10.33
C LEU A 407 -16.78 -46.80 10.25
N LEU A 408 -15.45 -46.82 10.16
CA LEU A 408 -14.66 -48.06 10.13
C LEU A 408 -14.80 -48.87 11.42
N VAL A 409 -14.72 -48.21 12.59
CA VAL A 409 -14.90 -48.87 13.89
C VAL A 409 -16.32 -49.43 14.03
N TRP A 410 -17.31 -48.67 13.58
CA TRP A 410 -18.71 -49.09 13.60
C TRP A 410 -18.97 -50.31 12.71
N GLN A 411 -18.41 -50.33 11.50
CA GLN A 411 -18.52 -51.46 10.58
C GLN A 411 -17.87 -52.72 11.16
N ALA A 412 -16.63 -52.62 11.63
CA ALA A 412 -15.90 -53.75 12.22
C ALA A 412 -16.65 -54.36 13.42
N SER A 413 -17.26 -53.51 14.25
CA SER A 413 -18.05 -53.96 15.40
C SER A 413 -19.31 -54.74 15.00
N ARG A 414 -19.97 -54.36 13.90
CA ARG A 414 -21.16 -55.07 13.39
C ARG A 414 -20.81 -56.45 12.85
N GLU A 415 -19.74 -56.56 12.08
CA GLU A 415 -19.29 -57.83 11.51
C GLU A 415 -18.92 -58.83 12.61
N GLY A 416 -18.19 -58.39 13.65
CA GLY A 416 -17.82 -59.25 14.79
C GLY A 416 -19.01 -59.84 15.55
N GLN A 417 -20.13 -59.09 15.67
CA GLN A 417 -21.33 -59.63 16.32
C GLN A 417 -22.09 -60.64 15.45
N HIS A 418 -22.02 -60.51 14.12
CA HIS A 418 -22.69 -61.42 13.20
C HIS A 418 -22.07 -62.82 13.24
N TYR A 419 -20.74 -62.91 13.18
CA TYR A 419 -20.02 -64.19 13.25
C TYR A 419 -20.24 -64.94 14.57
N ARG A 420 -20.28 -64.22 15.71
CA ARG A 420 -20.54 -64.83 17.02
C ARG A 420 -21.94 -65.47 17.14
N ARG A 421 -22.92 -65.01 16.36
CA ARG A 421 -24.30 -65.54 16.43
C ARG A 421 -24.49 -66.83 15.62
N LEU A 422 -23.67 -67.07 14.60
CA LEU A 422 -23.81 -68.21 13.68
C LEU A 422 -23.23 -69.54 14.25
N ALA A 423 -22.34 -69.50 15.24
CA ALA A 423 -21.68 -70.69 15.80
C ALA A 423 -22.41 -71.29 17.03
N ARG A 424 -23.66 -71.75 16.89
CA ARG A 424 -24.46 -72.33 18.01
C ARG A 424 -24.60 -73.87 18.02
N ARG A 425 -24.20 -74.54 16.94
CA ARG A 425 -24.22 -76.00 16.81
C ARG A 425 -22.81 -76.50 16.56
N ASP A 426 -22.55 -77.73 16.97
CA ASP A 426 -21.33 -78.44 16.59
C ASP A 426 -21.38 -78.74 15.08
N GLY A 427 -20.34 -78.35 14.36
CA GLY A 427 -20.30 -78.41 12.89
C GLY A 427 -20.32 -79.84 12.34
N LEU A 428 -19.90 -80.82 13.14
CA LEU A 428 -19.83 -82.23 12.75
C LEU A 428 -21.13 -82.97 13.10
N THR A 429 -21.54 -82.95 14.36
CA THR A 429 -22.68 -83.77 14.82
C THR A 429 -24.04 -83.07 14.65
N GLY A 430 -24.04 -81.76 14.41
CA GLY A 430 -25.24 -80.92 14.34
C GLY A 430 -25.99 -80.77 15.68
N LEU A 431 -25.47 -81.33 16.77
CA LEU A 431 -25.97 -81.12 18.13
C LEU A 431 -25.59 -79.72 18.64
N TYR A 432 -26.07 -79.32 19.82
CA TYR A 432 -25.57 -78.09 20.43
C TYR A 432 -24.09 -78.22 20.78
N ASN A 433 -23.31 -77.16 20.57
CA ASN A 433 -21.92 -77.14 21.02
C ASN A 433 -21.86 -77.02 22.55
N HIS A 434 -20.68 -77.24 23.13
CA HIS A 434 -20.42 -77.19 24.58
C HIS A 434 -21.10 -75.98 25.26
N THR A 435 -20.86 -74.77 24.76
CA THR A 435 -21.42 -73.53 25.34
C THR A 435 -22.94 -73.56 25.33
N ARG A 436 -23.55 -73.87 24.18
CA ARG A 436 -25.01 -73.81 24.04
C ARG A 436 -25.71 -74.95 24.79
N PHE A 437 -25.09 -76.11 24.91
CA PHE A 437 -25.61 -77.23 25.68
C PHE A 437 -25.72 -76.88 27.18
N PHE A 438 -24.66 -76.33 27.77
CA PHE A 438 -24.67 -75.96 29.20
C PHE A 438 -25.55 -74.75 29.49
N GLU A 439 -25.65 -73.77 28.59
CA GLU A 439 -26.66 -72.69 28.69
C GLU A 439 -28.09 -73.25 28.79
N ASN A 440 -28.43 -74.21 27.93
CA ASN A 440 -29.74 -74.86 27.94
C ASN A 440 -29.93 -75.72 29.22
N THR A 441 -28.86 -76.40 29.66
CA THR A 441 -28.88 -77.23 30.87
C THR A 441 -29.15 -76.39 32.12
N ASP A 442 -28.47 -75.25 32.28
CA ASP A 442 -28.66 -74.33 33.41
C ASP A 442 -30.09 -73.75 33.43
N ALA A 443 -30.62 -73.39 32.26
CA ALA A 443 -31.99 -72.92 32.12
C ALA A 443 -33.01 -74.01 32.53
N LEU A 444 -32.78 -75.26 32.14
CA LEU A 444 -33.64 -76.40 32.49
C LEU A 444 -33.53 -76.77 33.97
N LEU A 445 -32.33 -76.75 34.56
CA LEU A 445 -32.07 -76.99 35.97
C LEU A 445 -32.86 -76.03 36.87
N LYS A 446 -32.77 -74.73 36.56
CA LYS A 446 -33.53 -73.68 37.27
C LYS A 446 -35.04 -73.84 37.10
N ARG A 447 -35.49 -74.28 35.91
CA ARG A 447 -36.91 -74.47 35.61
C ARG A 447 -37.50 -75.69 36.32
N SER A 448 -36.79 -76.82 36.35
CA SER A 448 -37.26 -78.04 37.01
C SER A 448 -37.30 -77.88 38.53
N ALA A 449 -36.28 -77.25 39.13
CA ALA A 449 -36.26 -76.93 40.57
C ALA A 449 -37.50 -76.14 41.02
N ARG A 450 -37.91 -75.13 40.23
CA ARG A 450 -39.09 -74.30 40.54
C ARG A 450 -40.42 -75.04 40.38
N ARG A 451 -40.49 -76.03 39.50
CA ARG A 451 -41.73 -76.73 39.15
C ARG A 451 -41.90 -78.07 39.86
N GLY A 452 -40.90 -78.53 40.61
CA GLY A 452 -40.90 -79.85 41.25
C GLY A 452 -40.94 -81.00 40.23
N ILE A 453 -40.41 -80.79 39.02
CA ILE A 453 -40.40 -81.78 37.94
C ILE A 453 -39.01 -82.44 37.91
N PRO A 454 -38.90 -83.78 37.81
CA PRO A 454 -37.61 -84.44 37.76
C PRO A 454 -36.80 -84.00 36.53
N LEU A 455 -35.49 -83.94 36.67
CA LEU A 455 -34.55 -83.60 35.60
C LEU A 455 -33.35 -84.52 35.71
N THR A 456 -33.05 -85.24 34.63
CA THR A 456 -31.87 -86.11 34.60
C THR A 456 -30.85 -85.58 33.59
N LEU A 457 -29.61 -85.44 34.03
CA LEU A 457 -28.45 -85.20 33.17
C LEU A 457 -27.78 -86.53 32.89
N VAL A 458 -27.51 -86.77 31.62
CA VAL A 458 -26.75 -87.91 31.13
C VAL A 458 -25.49 -87.37 30.48
N LEU A 459 -24.34 -87.80 30.96
CA LEU A 459 -23.07 -87.62 30.27
C LEU A 459 -22.68 -88.96 29.63
N ALA A 460 -22.18 -88.91 28.41
CA ALA A 460 -21.85 -90.09 27.64
C ALA A 460 -20.51 -89.90 26.95
N ASP A 461 -19.78 -91.00 26.78
CA ASP A 461 -18.47 -91.02 26.16
C ASP A 461 -18.34 -92.26 25.29
N ILE A 462 -17.70 -92.10 24.12
CA ILE A 462 -17.41 -93.21 23.23
C ILE A 462 -16.18 -93.95 23.74
N ASP A 463 -16.40 -95.20 24.16
CA ASP A 463 -15.35 -96.03 24.73
C ASP A 463 -14.25 -96.30 23.70
N HIS A 464 -13.00 -96.11 24.12
CA HIS A 464 -11.82 -96.32 23.28
C HIS A 464 -11.83 -95.51 21.97
N PHE A 465 -12.46 -94.33 21.93
CA PHE A 465 -12.53 -93.50 20.73
C PHE A 465 -11.16 -93.16 20.10
N LYS A 466 -10.15 -92.92 20.95
CA LYS A 466 -8.78 -92.73 20.48
C LYS A 466 -8.25 -93.94 19.71
N GLN A 467 -8.56 -95.16 20.15
CA GLN A 467 -8.16 -96.39 19.45
C GLN A 467 -8.88 -96.51 18.10
N ILE A 468 -10.16 -96.13 18.02
CA ILE A 468 -10.92 -96.07 16.75
C ILE A 468 -10.24 -95.10 15.77
N ASN A 469 -9.81 -93.93 16.25
CA ASN A 469 -9.07 -92.96 15.43
C ASN A 469 -7.69 -93.48 15.02
N ASP A 470 -6.96 -94.10 15.94
CA ASP A 470 -5.60 -94.59 15.71
C ASP A 470 -5.60 -95.77 14.71
N GLU A 471 -6.64 -96.62 14.73
CA GLU A 471 -6.75 -97.82 13.87
C GLU A 471 -7.42 -97.54 12.51
N HIS A 472 -8.37 -96.61 12.44
CA HIS A 472 -9.19 -96.37 11.23
C HIS A 472 -9.08 -94.95 10.67
N GLY A 473 -8.30 -94.07 11.32
CA GLY A 473 -8.09 -92.69 10.92
C GLY A 473 -9.18 -91.74 11.42
N HIS A 474 -8.83 -90.45 11.53
CA HIS A 474 -9.74 -89.41 12.05
C HIS A 474 -11.06 -89.27 11.28
N LEU A 475 -11.07 -89.51 9.97
CA LEU A 475 -12.30 -89.43 9.17
C LEU A 475 -13.32 -90.53 9.55
N ALA A 476 -12.83 -91.71 9.94
CA ALA A 476 -13.67 -92.78 10.46
C ALA A 476 -14.22 -92.42 11.85
N GLY A 477 -13.40 -91.81 12.71
CA GLY A 477 -13.86 -91.27 13.99
C GLY A 477 -14.89 -90.16 13.85
N ASP A 478 -14.73 -89.26 12.88
CA ASP A 478 -15.72 -88.23 12.56
C ASP A 478 -17.06 -88.85 12.17
N THR A 479 -17.04 -89.89 11.33
CA THR A 479 -18.24 -90.64 10.95
C THR A 479 -18.90 -91.33 12.15
N VAL A 480 -18.10 -91.84 13.09
CA VAL A 480 -18.60 -92.40 14.36
C VAL A 480 -19.29 -91.33 15.20
N LEU A 481 -18.70 -90.14 15.32
CA LEU A 481 -19.28 -89.00 16.05
C LEU A 481 -20.58 -88.51 15.42
N GLU A 482 -20.65 -88.40 14.10
CA GLU A 482 -21.87 -88.04 13.37
C GLU A 482 -23.01 -89.05 13.64
N ARG A 483 -22.71 -90.35 13.57
CA ARG A 483 -23.68 -91.42 13.82
C ARG A 483 -24.17 -91.43 15.25
N VAL A 484 -23.25 -91.30 16.21
CA VAL A 484 -23.61 -91.18 17.63
C VAL A 484 -24.47 -89.94 17.86
N GLY A 485 -24.10 -88.80 17.27
CA GLY A 485 -24.90 -87.58 17.32
C GLY A 485 -26.31 -87.73 16.73
N ALA A 486 -26.45 -88.46 15.62
CA ALA A 486 -27.74 -88.77 15.01
C ALA A 486 -28.59 -89.71 15.88
N ARG A 487 -27.98 -90.77 16.45
CA ARG A 487 -28.65 -91.72 17.35
C ARG A 487 -29.10 -91.04 18.65
N LEU A 488 -28.26 -90.17 19.22
CA LEU A 488 -28.62 -89.36 20.38
C LEU A 488 -29.80 -88.44 20.11
N ARG A 489 -29.83 -87.78 18.95
CA ARG A 489 -30.95 -86.92 18.54
C ARG A 489 -32.24 -87.72 18.35
N ALA A 490 -32.16 -88.93 17.80
CA ALA A 490 -33.30 -89.80 17.59
C ALA A 490 -33.83 -90.42 18.89
N GLY A 491 -32.92 -90.90 19.76
CA GLY A 491 -33.27 -91.51 21.04
C GLY A 491 -33.76 -90.53 22.11
N PHE A 492 -33.36 -89.25 22.00
CA PHE A 492 -33.77 -88.19 22.91
C PHE A 492 -34.40 -87.02 22.14
N PRO A 493 -35.65 -87.18 21.64
CA PRO A 493 -36.35 -86.11 20.97
C PRO A 493 -36.72 -84.97 21.94
N PRO A 494 -37.07 -83.78 21.42
CA PRO A 494 -37.58 -82.67 22.23
C PRO A 494 -38.71 -83.12 23.16
N PRO A 495 -38.75 -82.65 24.43
CA PRO A 495 -38.03 -81.51 24.97
C PRO A 495 -36.60 -81.79 25.47
N SER A 496 -36.04 -82.98 25.20
CA SER A 496 -34.67 -83.30 25.56
C SER A 496 -33.65 -82.43 24.81
N VAL A 497 -32.54 -82.09 25.46
CA VAL A 497 -31.45 -81.30 24.86
C VAL A 497 -30.22 -82.18 24.74
N CYS A 498 -29.69 -82.31 23.52
CA CYS A 498 -28.47 -83.06 23.25
C CYS A 498 -27.35 -82.12 22.77
N GLY A 499 -26.12 -82.35 23.23
CA GLY A 499 -24.95 -81.56 22.87
C GLY A 499 -23.68 -82.39 22.78
N ARG A 500 -22.72 -81.93 21.98
CA ARG A 500 -21.34 -82.42 22.00
C ARG A 500 -20.54 -81.47 22.88
N ILE A 501 -20.08 -81.97 24.02
CA ILE A 501 -19.43 -81.17 25.06
C ILE A 501 -17.91 -81.28 25.02
N GLY A 502 -17.37 -82.33 24.39
CA GLY A 502 -15.93 -82.54 24.22
C GLY A 502 -15.60 -83.22 22.89
N GLY A 503 -14.39 -83.76 22.77
CA GLY A 503 -13.92 -84.49 21.58
C GLY A 503 -14.81 -85.70 21.27
N GLU A 504 -14.98 -86.60 22.22
CA GLU A 504 -15.86 -87.78 22.15
C GLU A 504 -16.99 -87.79 23.17
N GLU A 505 -17.17 -86.67 23.88
CA GLU A 505 -18.11 -86.54 24.98
C GLU A 505 -19.42 -85.90 24.54
N PHE A 506 -20.52 -86.53 24.94
CA PHE A 506 -21.87 -86.11 24.66
C PHE A 506 -22.64 -85.87 25.96
N GLY A 507 -23.54 -84.90 25.91
CA GLY A 507 -24.44 -84.58 27.01
C GLY A 507 -25.89 -84.62 26.56
N MET A 508 -26.75 -85.14 27.42
CA MET A 508 -28.20 -85.15 27.22
C MET A 508 -28.87 -84.68 28.51
N VAL A 509 -29.83 -83.76 28.38
CA VAL A 509 -30.65 -83.29 29.50
C VAL A 509 -32.08 -83.69 29.22
N LEU A 510 -32.70 -84.40 30.17
CA LEU A 510 -34.02 -85.02 30.04
C LEU A 510 -35.01 -84.38 31.04
N PRO A 511 -35.76 -83.33 30.64
CA PRO A 511 -36.75 -82.69 31.50
C PRO A 511 -37.98 -83.57 31.68
N GLY A 512 -38.45 -83.72 32.92
CA GLY A 512 -39.61 -84.56 33.24
C GLY A 512 -39.30 -86.04 33.36
N THR A 513 -38.03 -86.43 33.33
CA THR A 513 -37.59 -87.82 33.36
C THR A 513 -36.80 -88.07 34.64
N GLY A 514 -37.34 -88.92 35.53
CA GLY A 514 -36.65 -89.39 36.73
C GLY A 514 -35.61 -90.48 36.42
N MET A 515 -34.79 -90.85 37.40
CA MET A 515 -33.66 -91.75 37.22
C MET A 515 -34.02 -93.08 36.54
N ASP A 516 -35.09 -93.74 36.97
CA ASP A 516 -35.48 -95.06 36.44
C ASP A 516 -35.87 -95.01 34.96
N GLU A 517 -36.59 -93.97 34.55
CA GLU A 517 -36.97 -93.78 33.16
C GLU A 517 -35.78 -93.35 32.30
N ALA A 518 -34.91 -92.48 32.84
CA ALA A 518 -33.69 -92.07 32.17
C ALA A 518 -32.76 -93.27 31.94
N LEU A 519 -32.59 -94.14 32.94
CA LEU A 519 -31.81 -95.36 32.83
C LEU A 519 -32.36 -96.29 31.76
N ARG A 520 -33.69 -96.51 31.71
CA ARG A 520 -34.31 -97.32 30.64
C ARG A 520 -34.06 -96.75 29.25
N ARG A 521 -34.18 -95.43 29.07
CA ARG A 521 -33.95 -94.77 27.79
C ARG A 521 -32.48 -94.84 27.37
N VAL A 522 -31.55 -94.65 28.32
CA VAL A 522 -30.11 -94.75 28.09
C VAL A 522 -29.71 -96.19 27.75
N GLU A 523 -30.21 -97.20 28.47
CA GLU A 523 -29.94 -98.60 28.15
C GLU A 523 -30.52 -98.99 26.79
N SER A 524 -31.73 -98.54 26.46
CA SER A 524 -32.29 -98.75 25.11
C SER A 524 -31.40 -98.13 24.03
N LEU A 525 -30.90 -96.91 24.24
CA LEU A 525 -29.98 -96.26 23.30
C LEU A 525 -28.66 -97.02 23.22
N ARG A 526 -28.09 -97.46 24.34
CA ARG A 526 -26.84 -98.24 24.38
C ARG A 526 -26.99 -99.54 23.58
N GLU A 527 -28.09 -100.27 23.80
CA GLU A 527 -28.40 -101.47 23.02
C GLU A 527 -28.63 -101.16 21.54
N GLU A 528 -29.27 -100.04 21.19
CA GLU A 528 -29.45 -99.61 19.80
C GLU A 528 -28.11 -99.26 19.14
N ILE A 529 -27.21 -98.60 19.87
CA ILE A 529 -25.87 -98.28 19.42
C ILE A 529 -25.08 -99.57 19.14
N ASN A 530 -25.23 -100.58 20.00
CA ASN A 530 -24.58 -101.89 19.90
C ASN A 530 -25.24 -102.85 18.88
N ARG A 531 -26.56 -102.77 18.64
CA ARG A 531 -27.31 -103.73 17.78
C ARG A 531 -27.07 -103.55 16.28
N LYS A 532 -26.73 -102.35 15.82
CA LYS A 532 -26.53 -102.09 14.39
C LYS A 532 -25.08 -102.36 13.96
N ARG A 533 -24.78 -103.63 13.66
CA ARG A 533 -23.70 -103.97 12.72
C ARG A 533 -24.17 -103.67 11.30
N GLU A 534 -24.21 -102.40 10.93
CA GLU A 534 -24.42 -102.02 9.53
C GLU A 534 -23.15 -102.40 8.76
N SER A 535 -23.33 -103.13 7.66
CA SER A 535 -22.32 -103.90 6.92
C SER A 535 -21.20 -103.09 6.25
N ASP A 536 -21.05 -101.81 6.57
CA ASP A 536 -20.13 -100.90 5.90
C ASP A 536 -19.11 -100.21 6.83
N HIS A 537 -19.02 -100.54 8.13
CA HIS A 537 -17.92 -100.02 8.98
C HIS A 537 -17.34 -101.03 9.98
N PRO A 538 -16.00 -100.98 10.22
CA PRO A 538 -15.28 -102.02 10.95
C PRO A 538 -15.29 -101.91 12.48
N ALA A 539 -15.86 -100.85 13.07
CA ALA A 539 -15.72 -100.58 14.51
C ALA A 539 -16.95 -100.96 15.35
N ASP A 540 -16.73 -101.73 16.42
CA ASP A 540 -17.69 -102.04 17.49
C ASP A 540 -17.86 -100.78 18.37
N ILE A 541 -18.83 -99.90 18.06
CA ILE A 541 -19.04 -98.65 18.80
C ILE A 541 -19.69 -98.98 20.15
N ARG A 542 -18.96 -98.75 21.24
CA ARG A 542 -19.47 -98.89 22.62
C ARG A 542 -19.46 -97.54 23.33
N MET A 543 -20.43 -97.33 24.20
CA MET A 543 -20.54 -96.08 24.95
C MET A 543 -20.79 -96.35 26.42
N SER A 544 -20.12 -95.56 27.26
CA SER A 544 -20.35 -95.49 28.68
C SER A 544 -21.23 -94.29 29.01
N PHE A 545 -22.13 -94.44 29.98
CA PHE A 545 -23.07 -93.39 30.38
C PHE A 545 -23.07 -93.18 31.90
N GLY A 546 -23.06 -91.92 32.31
CA GLY A 546 -23.24 -91.49 33.69
C GLY A 546 -24.49 -90.65 33.85
N LEU A 547 -25.38 -91.08 34.75
CA LEU A 547 -26.67 -90.42 34.98
C LEU A 547 -26.71 -89.77 36.36
N ALA A 548 -27.18 -88.52 36.42
CA ALA A 548 -27.53 -87.86 37.67
C ALA A 548 -28.93 -87.26 37.57
N GLU A 549 -29.82 -87.63 38.49
CA GLU A 549 -31.11 -86.95 38.69
C GLU A 549 -30.90 -85.75 39.62
N GLN A 550 -31.53 -84.63 39.28
CA GLN A 550 -31.43 -83.35 39.98
C GLN A 550 -31.84 -83.49 41.45
N ARG A 551 -31.04 -82.87 42.34
CA ARG A 551 -31.33 -82.76 43.77
C ARG A 551 -31.72 -81.33 44.16
N PRO A 552 -32.50 -81.15 45.24
CA PRO A 552 -32.72 -79.83 45.81
C PRO A 552 -31.37 -79.14 46.13
N GLY A 553 -31.22 -77.90 45.68
CA GLY A 553 -29.99 -77.12 45.91
C GLY A 553 -28.85 -77.36 44.90
N ASP A 554 -29.05 -78.21 43.89
CA ASP A 554 -28.03 -78.41 42.85
C ASP A 554 -27.72 -77.12 42.08
N SER A 555 -26.42 -76.83 41.96
CA SER A 555 -25.88 -75.92 40.96
C SER A 555 -25.57 -76.69 39.67
N LEU A 556 -25.38 -76.01 38.54
CA LEU A 556 -24.94 -76.67 37.30
C LEU A 556 -23.64 -77.46 37.52
N ALA A 557 -22.71 -76.93 38.31
CA ALA A 557 -21.44 -77.57 38.62
C ALA A 557 -21.63 -78.85 39.43
N SER A 558 -22.42 -78.83 40.51
CA SER A 558 -22.67 -80.03 41.34
C SER A 558 -23.47 -81.09 40.58
N PHE A 559 -24.43 -80.66 39.75
CA PHE A 559 -25.24 -81.56 38.92
C PHE A 559 -24.40 -82.27 37.85
N ARG A 560 -23.52 -81.52 37.16
CA ARG A 560 -22.56 -82.07 36.20
C ARG A 560 -21.57 -83.01 36.87
N GLN A 561 -20.99 -82.63 38.00
CA GLN A 561 -19.99 -83.43 38.70
C GLN A 561 -20.55 -84.82 39.05
N ARG A 562 -21.79 -84.91 39.54
CA ARG A 562 -22.40 -86.21 39.86
C ARG A 562 -22.59 -87.10 38.63
N ALA A 563 -22.99 -86.53 37.49
CA ALA A 563 -23.11 -87.28 36.25
C ALA A 563 -21.74 -87.74 35.72
N ASP A 564 -20.71 -86.91 35.90
CA ASP A 564 -19.32 -87.21 35.51
C ASP A 564 -18.72 -88.32 36.37
N ASP A 565 -18.91 -88.25 37.70
CA ASP A 565 -18.48 -89.30 38.63
C ASP A 565 -19.12 -90.65 38.29
N ALA A 566 -20.41 -90.63 37.91
CA ALA A 566 -21.13 -91.82 37.47
C ALA A 566 -20.58 -92.35 36.11
N LEU A 567 -20.26 -91.47 35.16
CA LEU A 567 -19.66 -91.85 33.89
C LEU A 567 -18.26 -92.44 34.09
N TYR A 568 -17.48 -91.85 34.99
CA TYR A 568 -16.17 -92.36 35.37
C TYR A 568 -16.27 -93.75 36.02
N GLN A 569 -17.27 -93.98 36.87
CA GLN A 569 -17.57 -95.30 37.41
C GLN A 569 -17.96 -96.30 36.31
N ALA A 570 -18.77 -95.90 35.32
CA ALA A 570 -19.12 -96.73 34.17
C ALA A 570 -17.88 -97.20 33.42
N LYS A 571 -16.93 -96.28 33.17
CA LYS A 571 -15.64 -96.60 32.53
C LYS A 571 -14.79 -97.56 33.37
N ARG A 572 -14.77 -97.40 34.71
CA ARG A 572 -13.99 -98.28 35.62
C ARG A 572 -14.56 -99.68 35.78
N GLN A 573 -15.87 -99.84 35.69
CA GLN A 573 -16.53 -101.13 35.89
C GLN A 573 -16.48 -102.03 34.65
N GLY A 574 -15.77 -101.63 33.60
CA GLY A 574 -15.59 -102.43 32.38
C GLY A 574 -16.24 -101.83 31.14
N ARG A 575 -16.67 -100.55 31.17
CA ARG A 575 -17.23 -99.80 30.03
C ARG A 575 -18.55 -100.39 29.49
N ASP A 576 -19.07 -99.81 28.42
CA ASP A 576 -20.30 -100.24 27.72
C ASP A 576 -21.50 -100.45 28.66
N ARG A 577 -21.77 -99.46 29.51
CA ARG A 577 -22.83 -99.52 30.52
C ARG A 577 -23.32 -98.15 30.95
N ALA A 578 -24.51 -98.09 31.51
CA ALA A 578 -24.99 -96.96 32.28
C ALA A 578 -24.73 -97.15 33.77
N VAL A 579 -24.25 -96.10 34.45
CA VAL A 579 -24.16 -96.02 35.90
C VAL A 579 -24.94 -94.80 36.38
N CYS A 580 -25.76 -95.01 37.41
CA CYS A 580 -26.48 -93.94 38.08
C CYS A 580 -25.66 -93.43 39.27
N ALA A 581 -25.58 -92.11 39.44
CA ALA A 581 -25.02 -91.51 40.64
C ALA A 581 -25.82 -91.96 41.87
N THR A 582 -25.16 -92.64 42.81
CA THR A 582 -25.77 -93.11 44.06
C THR A 582 -26.41 -91.97 44.83
N CYS A 583 -27.63 -92.21 45.35
CA CYS A 583 -28.46 -91.27 46.11
C CYS A 583 -27.69 -90.52 47.20
#